data_AF-A0ABD7XIK5-F1
#
_entry.id   AF-A0ABD7XIK5-F1
#
_cell.length_a   1.000
_cell.length_b   1.000
_cell.length_c   1.000
_cell.angle_alpha   90.00
_cell.angle_beta   90.00
_cell.angle_gamma   90.00
#
_symmetry.space_group_name_H-M   'P 1'
#
loop_
_entity.id
_entity.type
_entity.pdbx_description
1 polymer ?
#
loop_
_entity_poly.entity_id
_entity_poly.type
_entity_poly.pdbx_seq_one_letter_code
_entity_poly.pdbx_strand_id
1 'polypeptide(L)' 'MIARKKYDHFGIEIGMWNRDNVVNKIECDCGQLANKVRGKHEFFECADCGRCYHKELGEYVPLENSNKG' A
#
# COMPACT_ATOMS: atom_id res chain seq x y z
N MET A 1 -5.25 -11.74 -8.96
CA MET A 1 -4.78 -10.70 -8.02
C MET A 1 -4.50 -9.45 -8.83
N ILE A 2 -5.15 -8.34 -8.52
CA ILE A 2 -4.90 -7.06 -9.21
C ILE A 2 -3.68 -6.43 -8.55
N ALA A 3 -2.62 -6.20 -9.32
CA ALA A 3 -1.45 -5.50 -8.81
C ALA A 3 -1.82 -4.04 -8.53
N ARG A 4 -1.67 -3.61 -7.28
CA ARG A 4 -2.01 -2.25 -6.86
C ARG A 4 -0.98 -1.26 -7.38
N LYS A 5 -1.44 -0.08 -7.81
CA LYS A 5 -0.54 1.01 -8.19
C LYS A 5 0.30 1.45 -7.00
N LYS A 6 1.56 1.76 -7.28
CA LYS A 6 2.59 2.13 -6.30
C LYS A 6 2.98 3.58 -6.57
N TYR A 7 3.22 4.33 -5.51
CA TYR A 7 3.54 5.75 -5.60
C TYR A 7 4.71 6.10 -4.69
N ASP A 8 5.45 7.12 -5.08
CA ASP A 8 6.53 7.69 -4.28
C ASP A 8 5.99 8.56 -3.11
N HIS A 9 6.90 9.27 -2.44
CA HIS A 9 6.54 10.15 -1.33
C HIS A 9 5.62 11.31 -1.76
N PHE A 10 5.78 11.80 -2.99
CA PHE A 10 5.03 12.92 -3.56
C PHE A 10 3.71 12.50 -4.18
N GLY A 11 3.44 11.19 -4.30
CA GLY A 11 2.23 10.67 -4.93
C GLY A 11 2.35 10.50 -6.44
N ILE A 12 3.57 10.45 -6.98
CA ILE A 12 3.83 10.17 -8.38
C ILE A 12 3.80 8.65 -8.59
N GLU A 13 3.04 8.20 -9.59
CA GLU A 13 2.90 6.77 -9.92
C GLU A 13 4.25 6.19 -10.38
N ILE A 14 4.67 5.10 -9.75
CA ILE A 14 5.87 4.34 -10.08
C ILE A 14 5.49 3.33 -11.18
N GLY A 15 5.54 3.76 -12.43
CA GLY A 15 5.15 2.93 -13.59
C GLY A 15 6.20 1.88 -13.99
N MET A 16 7.49 2.14 -13.74
CA MET A 16 8.58 1.18 -13.94
C MET A 16 9.34 1.01 -12.63
N TRP A 17 9.56 -0.23 -12.21
CA TRP A 17 10.39 -0.50 -11.05
C TRP A 17 11.85 -0.19 -11.38
N ASN A 18 12.45 0.74 -10.63
CA ASN A 18 13.90 0.92 -10.56
C ASN A 18 14.33 0.62 -9.11
N ARG A 19 15.61 0.31 -8.90
CA ARG A 19 16.14 -0.09 -7.58
C ARG A 19 16.02 1.00 -6.52
N ASP A 20 15.95 2.26 -6.93
CA ASP A 20 15.89 3.44 -6.05
C ASP A 20 14.45 3.90 -5.75
N ASN A 21 13.45 3.30 -6.39
CA ASN A 21 12.04 3.66 -6.20
C ASN A 21 11.55 3.15 -4.85
N VAL A 22 11.54 4.06 -3.87
CA VAL A 22 10.95 3.79 -2.56
C VAL A 22 9.44 3.99 -2.63
N VAL A 23 8.71 2.88 -2.56
CA VAL A 23 7.24 2.90 -2.42
C VAL A 23 6.89 3.51 -1.06
N ASN A 24 6.23 4.66 -1.09
CA ASN A 24 5.76 5.38 0.10
C ASN A 24 4.24 5.41 0.19
N LYS A 25 3.54 5.27 -0.94
CA LYS A 25 2.08 5.17 -0.97
C LYS A 25 1.64 4.09 -1.95
N ILE A 26 0.45 3.54 -1.71
CA ILE A 26 -0.18 2.55 -2.59
C ILE A 26 -1.65 2.92 -2.81
N GLU A 27 -2.22 2.43 -3.90
CA GLU A 27 -3.65 2.55 -4.16
C GLU A 27 -4.46 1.77 -3.11
N CYS A 28 -5.42 2.46 -2.49
CA CYS A 28 -6.41 1.84 -1.61
C CYS A 28 -7.69 1.53 -2.38
N ASP A 29 -8.41 0.50 -1.96
CA ASP A 29 -9.68 0.10 -2.61
C ASP A 29 -10.81 1.14 -2.42
N CYS A 30 -10.60 2.21 -1.63
CA CYS A 30 -11.52 3.34 -1.56
C CYS A 30 -11.24 4.43 -2.61
N GLY A 31 -10.22 4.25 -3.45
CA GLY A 31 -9.78 5.22 -4.46
C GLY A 31 -8.80 6.28 -3.95
N GLN A 32 -8.50 6.29 -2.65
CA GLN A 32 -7.46 7.17 -2.06
C GLN A 32 -6.10 6.45 -1.98
N LEU A 33 -5.08 7.15 -1.47
CA LEU A 33 -3.75 6.60 -1.25
C LEU A 33 -3.55 6.14 0.19
N ALA A 34 -3.13 4.89 0.38
CA ALA A 34 -2.65 4.40 1.66
C ALA A 34 -1.16 4.76 1.83
N ASN A 35 -0.81 5.30 2.99
CA ASN A 35 0.55 5.76 3.29
C ASN A 35 1.34 4.69 4.03
N LYS A 36 2.65 4.60 3.77
CA LYS A 36 3.56 3.72 4.49
C LYS A 36 3.60 4.09 5.97
N VAL A 37 3.38 3.11 6.84
CA VAL A 37 3.41 3.30 8.29
C VAL A 37 4.86 3.32 8.77
N ARG A 38 5.25 4.40 9.46
CA ARG A 38 6.59 4.52 10.05
C ARG A 38 6.82 3.42 11.09
N GLY A 39 8.01 2.83 11.09
CA GLY A 39 8.39 1.78 12.04
C GLY A 39 7.82 0.39 11.73
N LYS A 40 6.97 0.23 10.70
CA LYS A 40 6.50 -1.08 10.23
C LYS A 40 7.09 -1.39 8.85
N HIS A 41 7.66 -2.59 8.70
CA HIS A 41 8.23 -3.01 7.43
C HIS A 41 7.13 -3.31 6.41
N GLU A 42 7.15 -2.60 5.29
CA GLU A 42 6.24 -2.80 4.14
C GLU A 42 4.74 -2.81 4.49
N PHE A 43 4.36 -2.02 5.49
CA PHE A 43 2.98 -1.85 5.96
C PHE A 43 2.43 -0.48 5.55
N PHE A 44 1.18 -0.45 5.11
CA PHE A 44 0.50 0.75 4.61
C PHE A 44 -0.88 0.88 5.23
N GLU A 45 -1.32 2.11 5.46
CA GLU A 45 -2.62 2.42 6.06
C GLU A 45 -3.29 3.57 5.32
N CYS A 46 -4.55 3.39 4.96
CA CYS A 46 -5.38 4.45 4.39
C CYS A 46 -5.98 5.29 5.52
N ALA A 47 -5.66 6.57 5.56
CA ALA A 47 -6.21 7.50 6.54
C ALA A 47 -7.73 7.71 6.38
N ASP A 48 -8.25 7.55 5.16
CA ASP A 48 -9.66 7.81 4.84
C ASP A 48 -10.60 6.67 5.22
N CYS A 49 -10.18 5.41 5.01
CA CYS A 49 -11.03 4.25 5.28
C CYS A 49 -10.48 3.28 6.34
N GLY A 50 -9.29 3.56 6.89
CA GLY A 50 -8.65 2.74 7.92
C GLY A 50 -8.13 1.38 7.44
N ARG A 51 -8.27 1.04 6.15
CA ARG A 51 -7.76 -0.22 5.61
C ARG A 51 -6.24 -0.26 5.71
N CYS A 52 -5.74 -1.39 6.16
CA CYS A 52 -4.33 -1.68 6.27
C CYS A 52 -3.92 -2.67 5.18
N TYR A 53 -2.68 -2.56 4.71
CA TYR A 53 -2.10 -3.43 3.70
C TYR A 53 -0.69 -3.85 4.13
N HIS A 54 -0.33 -5.09 3.83
CA HIS A 54 1.04 -5.58 3.96
C HIS A 54 1.52 -6.18 2.65
N LYS A 55 2.84 -6.31 2.50
CA LYS A 55 3.41 -6.98 1.34
C LYS A 55 3.41 -8.49 1.54
N GLU A 56 2.92 -9.21 0.54
CA GLU A 56 2.96 -10.66 0.41
C GLU A 56 3.33 -11.01 -1.04
N LEU A 57 4.36 -11.84 -1.21
CA LEU A 57 4.84 -12.28 -2.54
C LEU A 57 5.07 -11.15 -3.58
N GLY A 58 5.47 -9.96 -3.12
CA GLY A 58 5.72 -8.81 -4.01
C GLY A 58 4.55 -7.85 -4.18
N GLU A 59 3.36 -8.26 -3.74
CA GLU A 59 2.10 -7.52 -3.86
C GLU A 59 1.64 -6.97 -2.52
N TYR A 60 0.92 -5.85 -2.53
CA TYR A 60 0.33 -5.31 -1.31
C TYR A 60 -1.09 -5.86 -1.18
N VAL A 61 -1.37 -6.66 -0.15
CA VAL A 61 -2.68 -7.28 0.09
C VAL A 61 -3.34 -6.65 1.32
N PRO A 62 -4.68 -6.49 1.32
CA PRO A 62 -5.38 -5.92 2.47
C PRO A 62 -5.25 -6.89 3.64
N LEU A 63 -4.98 -6.37 4.83
CA LEU A 63 -5.29 -7.10 6.05
C LEU A 63 -6.80 -7.12 6.15
N GLU A 64 -7.43 -8.23 5.73
CA GLU A 64 -8.79 -8.50 6.14
C GLU A 64 -8.79 -8.50 7.67
N ASN A 65 -9.57 -7.60 8.28
CA ASN A 65 -9.94 -7.76 9.67
C ASN A 65 -10.59 -9.13 9.75
N SER A 66 -9.85 -10.12 10.23
CA SER A 66 -10.36 -11.44 10.58
C SER A 66 -11.24 -11.31 11.83
N ASN A 67 -12.27 -10.47 11.77
CA ASN A 67 -13.47 -10.65 12.56
C ASN A 67 -14.29 -11.72 11.84
N LYS A 68 -13.78 -12.96 11.85
CA LYS A 68 -14.66 -14.12 11.89
C LYS A 68 -15.36 -14.02 13.25
N GLY A 69 -16.59 -13.50 13.22
CA GLY A 69 -17.52 -13.61 14.35
C GLY A 69 -17.87 -15.07 14.64
#